data_AF-A0A838EWB4-F1
#
_entry.id   AF-A0A838EWB4-F1
#
_cell.length_a   1.000
_cell.length_b   1.000
_cell.length_c   1.000
_cell.angle_alpha   90.00
_cell.angle_beta   90.00
_cell.angle_gamma   90.00
#
_symmetry.space_group_name_H-M   'P 1'
#
loop_
_entity.id
_entity.type
_entity.pdbx_description
1 polymer ?
#
loop_
_entity_poly.entity_id
_entity_poly.type
_entity_poly.pdbx_seq_one_letter_code
_entity_poly.pdbx_strand_id
1 'polypeptide(L)'
;MKIYWSAFYSLFLLLALAGCGAEQFGTTPQSTSNQSNPLQVYQQASCSGHTLIKPAVDILYVVDNSQSNYWISGSVKTGIQNTISSISNQFDYRVIGTPLLETSGGNDDYQILPKDPTSLPGSIPSTKVLTSASQFTFFSNIVSGQPEAGLRRVQEFIADHQSDGLFRQNAYLFIVLVSNGRDTEVESAQNTGTVQNVSVFNARKAGLLNLKTYLQ
;
A
#
# COMPACT_ATOMS: atom_id res chain seq x y z
N MET A 1 -54.52 -57.29 5.90
CA MET A 1 -53.56 -56.17 5.91
C MET A 1 -52.16 -56.76 5.79
N LYS A 2 -51.51 -56.66 4.63
CA LYS A 2 -50.18 -57.27 4.38
C LYS A 2 -49.10 -56.33 4.93
N ILE A 3 -48.43 -56.76 6.00
CA ILE A 3 -47.37 -55.99 6.67
C ILE A 3 -46.03 -56.34 6.01
N TYR A 4 -45.35 -55.31 5.48
CA TYR A 4 -44.09 -55.42 4.76
C TYR A 4 -42.92 -55.67 5.73
N TRP A 5 -42.57 -56.94 5.93
CA TRP A 5 -41.46 -57.38 6.78
C TRP A 5 -40.07 -56.99 6.27
N SER A 6 -39.92 -56.67 4.99
CA SER A 6 -38.61 -56.34 4.39
C SER A 6 -38.08 -54.95 4.78
N ALA A 7 -38.97 -53.97 5.00
CA ALA A 7 -38.56 -52.62 5.40
C ALA A 7 -38.07 -52.57 6.87
N PHE A 8 -38.57 -53.47 7.72
CA PHE A 8 -38.19 -53.53 9.13
C PHE A 8 -36.79 -54.11 9.32
N TYR A 9 -36.38 -55.05 8.46
CA TYR A 9 -35.06 -55.66 8.50
C TYR A 9 -33.95 -54.68 8.09
N SER A 10 -34.20 -53.83 7.08
CA SER A 10 -33.24 -52.81 6.65
C SER A 10 -33.06 -51.69 7.68
N LEU A 11 -34.11 -51.34 8.45
CA LEU A 11 -34.02 -50.34 9.50
C LEU A 11 -33.28 -50.88 10.75
N PHE A 12 -33.47 -52.15 11.09
CA PHE A 12 -32.77 -52.79 12.22
C PHE A 12 -31.27 -52.93 11.98
N LEU A 13 -30.84 -53.15 10.73
CA LEU A 13 -29.42 -53.27 10.37
C LEU A 13 -28.67 -51.92 10.46
N LEU A 14 -29.37 -50.80 10.25
CA LEU A 14 -28.80 -49.45 10.36
C LEU A 14 -28.64 -48.98 11.82
N LEU A 15 -29.47 -49.47 12.75
CA LEU A 15 -29.34 -49.13 14.19
C LEU A 15 -28.21 -49.91 14.89
N ALA A 16 -27.77 -51.04 14.37
CA ALA A 16 -26.69 -51.84 14.96
C ALA A 16 -25.29 -51.22 14.80
N LEU A 17 -25.13 -50.23 13.91
CA LEU A 17 -23.84 -49.58 13.63
C LEU A 17 -23.61 -48.28 14.43
N ALA A 18 -24.59 -47.82 15.22
CA ALA A 18 -24.50 -46.60 16.05
C ALA A 18 -24.40 -46.90 17.55
N GLY A 19 -24.11 -48.15 17.94
CA GLY A 19 -23.86 -48.54 19.32
C GLY A 19 -22.46 -48.16 19.77
N CYS A 20 -22.37 -47.07 20.53
CA CYS A 20 -21.18 -46.63 21.25
C CYS A 20 -20.48 -47.80 21.96
N GLY A 21 -19.23 -48.07 21.58
CA GLY A 21 -18.32 -48.84 22.41
C GLY A 21 -18.07 -48.09 23.71
N ALA A 22 -18.45 -48.68 24.84
CA ALA A 22 -17.94 -48.25 26.13
C ALA A 22 -16.48 -48.70 26.21
N GLU A 23 -15.54 -47.78 26.04
CA GLU A 23 -14.12 -48.04 26.31
C GLU A 23 -13.94 -48.22 27.82
N GLN A 24 -13.91 -49.48 28.27
CA GLN A 24 -13.45 -49.85 29.60
C GLN A 24 -11.98 -50.24 29.53
N PHE A 25 -11.09 -49.27 29.73
CA PHE A 25 -9.77 -49.56 30.27
C PHE A 25 -9.86 -49.59 31.80
N GLY A 26 -10.30 -50.74 32.32
CA GLY A 26 -10.11 -51.10 33.71
C GLY A 26 -9.05 -52.19 33.80
N THR A 27 -7.77 -51.83 33.82
CA THR A 27 -6.73 -52.74 34.34
C THR A 27 -6.62 -52.54 35.85
N THR A 28 -6.56 -53.65 36.58
CA THR A 28 -6.23 -53.75 38.01
C THR A 28 -5.06 -52.82 38.36
N PRO A 29 -5.09 -52.06 39.47
CA PRO A 29 -4.01 -51.12 39.78
C PRO A 29 -2.75 -51.89 40.15
N GLN A 30 -1.80 -51.99 39.22
CA GLN A 30 -0.41 -52.19 39.59
C GLN A 30 0.21 -50.82 39.84
N SER A 31 0.72 -50.63 41.05
CA SER A 31 1.53 -49.47 41.42
C SER A 31 2.87 -49.54 40.69
N THR A 32 2.89 -49.10 39.43
CA THR A 32 4.13 -48.81 38.71
C THR A 32 4.46 -47.34 38.96
N SER A 33 5.60 -47.07 39.60
CA SER A 33 6.16 -45.73 39.68
C SER A 33 6.63 -45.30 38.29
N ASN A 34 5.70 -44.74 37.52
CA ASN A 34 6.07 -44.04 36.30
C ASN A 34 6.57 -42.67 36.71
N GLN A 35 7.89 -42.47 36.69
CA GLN A 35 8.40 -41.14 36.43
C GLN A 35 7.84 -40.71 35.08
N SER A 36 6.76 -39.93 35.11
CA SER A 36 6.36 -39.17 33.93
C SER A 36 7.59 -38.35 33.55
N ASN A 37 8.18 -38.66 32.40
CA ASN A 37 9.01 -37.66 31.75
C ASN A 37 8.15 -36.38 31.69
N PRO A 38 8.69 -35.23 32.10
CA PRO A 38 7.94 -33.99 32.09
C PRO A 38 7.33 -33.83 30.70
N LEU A 39 6.10 -33.31 30.66
CA LEU A 39 5.41 -32.97 29.42
C LEU A 39 6.44 -32.28 28.51
N GLN A 40 6.89 -32.95 27.44
CA GLN A 40 7.74 -32.30 26.47
C GLN A 40 6.82 -31.35 25.71
N VAL A 41 6.72 -30.14 26.26
CA VAL A 41 6.17 -29.00 25.56
C VAL A 41 7.06 -28.83 24.34
N TYR A 42 6.60 -29.32 23.21
CA TYR A 42 7.09 -28.86 21.92
C TYR A 42 6.63 -27.40 21.81
N GLN A 43 7.35 -26.51 22.49
CA GLN A 43 7.46 -25.15 22.04
C GLN A 43 8.15 -25.25 20.71
N GLN A 44 7.35 -25.32 19.64
CA GLN A 44 7.81 -24.83 18.37
C GLN A 44 8.10 -23.35 18.64
N ALA A 45 9.35 -23.06 19.02
CA ALA A 45 9.94 -21.74 18.90
C ALA A 45 9.90 -21.46 17.40
N SER A 46 8.73 -21.03 16.91
CA SER A 46 8.58 -20.40 15.62
C SER A 46 9.66 -19.34 15.62
N CYS A 47 10.63 -19.50 14.72
CA CYS A 47 11.83 -18.70 14.71
C CYS A 47 11.46 -17.22 14.69
N SER A 48 11.44 -16.59 15.87
CA SER A 48 11.42 -15.14 16.05
C SER A 48 12.79 -14.54 15.68
N GLY A 49 13.57 -15.25 14.85
CA GLY A 49 14.93 -14.94 14.43
C GLY A 49 15.00 -14.23 13.08
N HIS A 50 13.87 -13.92 12.45
CA HIS A 50 13.82 -12.84 11.47
C HIS A 50 13.35 -11.60 12.20
N THR A 51 14.21 -10.59 12.33
CA THR A 51 13.71 -9.22 12.36
C THR A 51 12.83 -9.10 11.12
N LEU A 52 11.52 -8.92 11.31
CA LEU A 52 10.61 -8.67 10.20
C LEU A 52 10.96 -7.28 9.65
N ILE A 53 12.04 -7.20 8.88
CA ILE A 53 12.46 -6.01 8.17
C ILE A 53 11.40 -5.81 7.09
N LYS A 54 10.51 -4.87 7.35
CA LYS A 54 9.46 -4.53 6.40
C LYS A 54 10.14 -3.85 5.21
N PRO A 55 9.83 -4.27 3.97
CA PRO A 55 10.40 -3.62 2.80
C PRO A 55 10.06 -2.13 2.79
N ALA A 56 11.05 -1.31 2.45
CA ALA A 56 10.92 0.13 2.35
C ALA A 56 10.16 0.51 1.07
N VAL A 57 9.14 1.34 1.22
CA VAL A 57 8.30 1.81 0.11
C VAL A 57 8.07 3.32 0.21
N ASP A 58 8.41 4.05 -0.83
CA ASP A 58 8.10 5.47 -0.98
C ASP A 58 6.98 5.61 -2.01
N ILE A 59 5.95 6.38 -1.68
CA ILE A 59 4.80 6.64 -2.57
C ILE A 59 4.70 8.14 -2.77
N LEU A 60 4.94 8.60 -4.00
CA LEU A 60 4.75 9.98 -4.39
C LEU A 60 3.37 10.16 -5.03
N TYR A 61 2.50 10.92 -4.38
CA TYR A 61 1.27 11.43 -4.96
C TYR A 61 1.51 12.81 -5.54
N VAL A 62 1.33 12.93 -6.85
CA VAL A 62 1.27 14.22 -7.57
C VAL A 62 -0.18 14.43 -7.96
N VAL A 63 -0.84 15.42 -7.37
CA VAL A 63 -2.29 15.62 -7.52
C VAL A 63 -2.56 16.96 -8.16
N ASP A 64 -3.37 16.92 -9.20
CA ASP A 64 -3.83 18.12 -9.88
C ASP A 64 -4.67 19.01 -8.97
N ASN A 65 -4.19 20.24 -8.85
CA ASN A 65 -4.76 21.36 -8.11
C ASN A 65 -5.25 22.47 -9.07
N SER A 66 -5.58 22.12 -10.31
CA SER A 66 -6.28 23.00 -11.25
C SER A 66 -7.72 23.26 -10.82
N GLN A 67 -8.32 24.35 -11.32
CA GLN A 67 -9.75 24.65 -11.12
C GLN A 67 -10.66 23.52 -11.61
N SER A 68 -10.23 22.75 -12.62
CA SER A 68 -11.01 21.65 -13.18
C SER A 68 -11.15 20.45 -12.24
N ASN A 69 -10.27 20.34 -11.22
CA ASN A 69 -10.19 19.19 -10.31
C ASN A 69 -10.63 19.48 -8.87
N TYR A 70 -11.28 20.62 -8.63
CA TYR A 70 -11.77 21.03 -7.30
C TYR A 70 -12.58 19.95 -6.57
N TRP A 71 -13.41 19.20 -7.29
CA TRP A 71 -14.36 18.23 -6.73
C TRP A 71 -13.73 16.90 -6.31
N ILE A 72 -12.50 16.60 -6.72
CA ILE A 72 -11.88 15.27 -6.50
C ILE A 72 -11.10 15.22 -5.18
N SER A 73 -10.86 16.36 -4.54
CA SER A 73 -10.06 16.50 -3.31
C SER A 73 -10.45 15.54 -2.18
N GLY A 74 -11.75 15.35 -1.92
CA GLY A 74 -12.24 14.40 -0.92
C GLY A 74 -11.95 12.94 -1.30
N SER A 75 -12.21 12.56 -2.55
CA SER A 75 -11.98 11.21 -3.06
C SER A 75 -10.49 10.85 -3.09
N VAL A 76 -9.61 11.79 -3.46
CA VAL A 76 -8.15 11.61 -3.41
C VAL A 76 -7.69 11.33 -1.98
N LYS A 77 -8.16 12.14 -1.02
CA LYS A 77 -7.81 11.97 0.39
C LYS A 77 -8.22 10.60 0.93
N THR A 78 -9.44 10.16 0.64
CA THR A 78 -9.92 8.81 0.99
C THR A 78 -9.11 7.73 0.30
N GLY A 79 -8.74 7.90 -0.96
CA GLY A 79 -7.88 6.96 -1.69
C GLY A 79 -6.49 6.81 -1.06
N ILE A 80 -5.86 7.91 -0.67
CA ILE A 80 -4.57 7.92 0.04
C ILE A 80 -4.70 7.20 1.40
N GLN A 81 -5.76 7.50 2.16
CA GLN A 81 -6.05 6.85 3.44
C GLN A 81 -6.18 5.32 3.28
N ASN A 82 -6.98 4.87 2.33
CA ASN A 82 -7.17 3.45 2.05
C ASN A 82 -5.86 2.77 1.64
N THR A 83 -5.04 3.45 0.82
CA THR A 83 -3.72 2.95 0.43
C THR A 83 -2.84 2.75 1.67
N ILE A 84 -2.73 3.76 2.53
CA ILE A 84 -1.94 3.69 3.77
C ILE A 84 -2.44 2.57 4.68
N SER A 85 -3.75 2.49 4.91
CA SER A 85 -4.33 1.42 5.73
C SER A 85 -3.96 0.03 5.19
N SER A 86 -4.01 -0.17 3.87
CA SER A 86 -3.70 -1.46 3.23
C SER A 86 -2.22 -1.85 3.36
N ILE A 87 -1.30 -0.90 3.26
CA ILE A 87 0.15 -1.17 3.27
C ILE A 87 0.77 -1.11 4.67
N SER A 88 0.09 -0.47 5.63
CA SER A 88 0.64 -0.12 6.94
C SER A 88 1.24 -1.28 7.73
N ASN A 89 0.66 -2.48 7.60
CA ASN A 89 1.14 -3.64 8.34
C ASN A 89 2.34 -4.33 7.67
N GLN A 90 2.47 -4.21 6.35
CA GLN A 90 3.40 -4.98 5.54
C GLN A 90 4.69 -4.21 5.20
N PHE A 91 4.59 -2.88 5.08
CA PHE A 91 5.68 -2.06 4.56
C PHE A 91 6.17 -1.05 5.60
N ASP A 92 7.43 -0.63 5.43
CA ASP A 92 7.95 0.59 6.02
C ASP A 92 7.77 1.74 5.01
N TYR A 93 6.66 2.46 5.14
CA TYR A 93 6.21 3.39 4.11
C TYR A 93 6.61 4.85 4.39
N ARG A 94 6.79 5.62 3.31
CA ARG A 94 6.71 7.08 3.30
C ARG A 94 5.74 7.50 2.21
N VAL A 95 4.71 8.24 2.56
CA VAL A 95 3.77 8.80 1.58
C VAL A 95 4.06 10.29 1.45
N ILE A 96 4.44 10.71 0.26
CA ILE A 96 4.78 12.08 -0.10
C ILE A 96 3.66 12.61 -0.99
N GLY A 97 3.19 13.83 -0.73
CA GLY A 97 2.15 14.48 -1.52
C GLY A 97 2.61 15.86 -1.97
N THR A 98 2.45 16.18 -3.25
CA THR A 98 2.78 17.48 -3.84
C THR A 98 1.76 17.85 -4.92
N PRO A 99 1.45 19.15 -5.13
CA PRO A 99 0.55 19.56 -6.21
C PRO A 99 1.19 19.39 -7.59
N LEU A 100 0.37 19.06 -8.59
CA LEU A 100 0.80 18.96 -9.99
C LEU A 100 1.16 20.32 -10.56
N LEU A 101 0.30 21.32 -10.36
CA LEU A 101 0.58 22.69 -10.75
C LEU A 101 1.42 23.34 -9.66
N GLU A 102 2.53 23.90 -10.10
CA GLU A 102 3.49 24.57 -9.22
C GLU A 102 2.82 25.71 -8.44
N THR A 103 3.00 25.71 -7.13
CA THR A 103 2.59 26.80 -6.25
C THR A 103 3.77 27.75 -6.03
N SER A 104 3.58 28.81 -5.25
CA SER A 104 4.69 29.68 -4.88
C SER A 104 5.84 28.97 -4.13
N GLY A 105 5.59 27.77 -3.59
CA GLY A 105 6.61 26.97 -2.92
C GLY A 105 7.41 26.05 -3.86
N GLY A 106 7.07 25.99 -5.16
CA GLY A 106 7.82 25.17 -6.10
C GLY A 106 7.86 23.69 -5.74
N ASN A 107 9.05 23.10 -5.84
CA ASN A 107 9.31 21.71 -5.43
C ASN A 107 9.28 21.53 -3.91
N ASP A 108 9.54 22.59 -3.15
CA ASP A 108 9.44 22.55 -1.69
C ASP A 108 7.99 22.50 -1.17
N ASP A 109 6.97 22.67 -2.02
CA ASP A 109 5.57 22.48 -1.63
C ASP A 109 5.16 21.01 -1.64
N TYR A 110 5.53 20.31 -0.56
CA TYR A 110 5.11 18.93 -0.32
C TYR A 110 4.68 18.71 1.13
N GLN A 111 4.06 17.56 1.37
CA GLN A 111 3.76 17.01 2.69
C GLN A 111 4.20 15.56 2.72
N ILE A 112 4.68 15.07 3.86
CA ILE A 112 5.14 13.69 4.01
C ILE A 112 4.53 13.04 5.24
N LEU A 113 4.06 11.81 5.08
CA LEU A 113 3.61 10.93 6.14
C LEU A 113 4.48 9.68 6.17
N PRO A 114 5.51 9.64 7.02
CA PRO A 114 6.28 8.44 7.27
C PRO A 114 5.53 7.50 8.21
N LYS A 115 5.84 6.21 8.15
CA LYS A 115 5.43 5.25 9.18
C LYS A 115 6.05 5.56 10.54
N ASP A 116 7.33 5.92 10.51
CA ASP A 116 8.11 6.35 11.67
C ASP A 116 8.76 7.71 11.38
N PRO A 117 8.33 8.81 12.03
CA PRO A 117 8.92 10.13 11.85
C PRO A 117 10.41 10.21 12.17
N THR A 118 10.92 9.34 13.04
CA THR A 118 12.35 9.33 13.41
C THR A 118 13.23 8.75 12.30
N SER A 119 12.64 8.12 11.28
CA SER A 119 13.37 7.60 10.11
C SER A 119 13.74 8.71 9.11
N LEU A 120 13.18 9.91 9.22
CA LEU A 120 13.43 11.01 8.27
C LEU A 120 14.78 11.69 8.54
N PRO A 121 15.49 12.15 7.49
CA PRO A 121 16.72 12.92 7.68
C PRO A 121 16.38 14.31 8.24
N GLY A 122 17.29 14.88 9.03
CA GLY A 122 17.10 16.19 9.67
C GLY A 122 17.00 17.38 8.71
N SER A 123 17.30 17.18 7.42
CA SER A 123 17.07 18.13 6.33
C SER A 123 15.57 18.37 6.06
N ILE A 124 14.69 17.42 6.39
CA ILE A 124 13.26 17.54 6.16
C ILE A 124 12.62 18.39 7.27
N PRO A 125 11.99 19.53 6.96
CA PRO A 125 11.36 20.37 7.97
C PRO A 125 10.20 19.65 8.66
N SER A 126 10.12 19.76 9.98
CA SER A 126 9.02 19.16 10.77
C SER A 126 7.64 19.68 10.36
N THR A 127 7.55 20.89 9.77
CA THR A 127 6.31 21.47 9.24
C THR A 127 5.75 20.72 8.04
N LYS A 128 6.57 19.90 7.37
CA LYS A 128 6.17 19.06 6.23
C LYS A 128 5.69 17.68 6.68
N VAL A 129 6.04 17.27 7.91
CA VAL A 129 5.78 15.93 8.44
C VAL A 129 4.39 15.85 9.06
N LEU A 130 3.58 14.95 8.55
CA LEU A 130 2.24 14.65 9.02
C LEU A 130 2.26 13.50 10.02
N THR A 131 1.26 13.47 10.91
CA THR A 131 1.01 12.36 11.83
C THR A 131 -0.16 11.48 11.39
N SER A 132 -0.99 11.97 10.45
CA SER A 132 -2.14 11.25 9.92
C SER A 132 -2.38 11.58 8.45
N ALA A 133 -2.87 10.59 7.70
CA ALA A 133 -3.30 10.75 6.31
C ALA A 133 -4.46 11.74 6.16
N SER A 134 -5.24 11.96 7.21
CA SER A 134 -6.29 12.99 7.23
C SER A 134 -5.76 14.42 7.21
N GLN A 135 -4.46 14.65 7.34
CA GLN A 135 -3.85 15.98 7.33
C GLN A 135 -3.34 16.40 5.95
N PHE A 136 -3.40 15.54 4.94
CA PHE A 136 -3.03 15.93 3.58
C PHE A 136 -3.95 17.05 3.06
N THR A 137 -3.32 18.13 2.61
CA THR A 137 -3.93 19.36 2.08
C THR A 137 -3.13 19.96 0.91
N PHE A 138 -2.07 19.31 0.44
CA PHE A 138 -1.23 19.80 -0.66
C PHE A 138 -1.99 20.08 -1.98
N PHE A 139 -3.16 19.47 -2.17
CA PHE A 139 -4.06 19.68 -3.31
C PHE A 139 -5.13 20.76 -3.07
N SER A 140 -5.14 21.43 -1.91
CA SER A 140 -6.17 22.43 -1.57
C SER A 140 -5.93 23.82 -2.19
N ASN A 141 -4.69 24.11 -2.58
CA ASN A 141 -4.32 25.39 -3.18
C ASN A 141 -4.58 25.35 -4.69
N ILE A 142 -5.70 25.92 -5.11
CA ILE A 142 -6.09 25.93 -6.52
C ILE A 142 -5.21 26.91 -7.30
N VAL A 143 -4.62 26.44 -8.38
CA VAL A 143 -3.84 27.25 -9.34
C VAL A 143 -4.59 27.30 -10.67
N SER A 144 -4.52 28.44 -11.36
CA SER A 144 -5.14 28.63 -12.68
C SER A 144 -4.18 29.28 -13.66
N GLY A 145 -4.40 29.03 -14.96
CA GLY A 145 -3.64 29.64 -16.05
C GLY A 145 -2.21 29.13 -16.23
N GLN A 146 -1.77 28.15 -15.45
CA GLN A 146 -0.46 27.50 -15.60
C GLN A 146 -0.56 26.26 -16.50
N PRO A 147 0.45 26.00 -17.35
CA PRO A 147 0.54 24.74 -18.07
C PRO A 147 0.58 23.53 -17.11
N GLU A 148 -0.21 22.51 -17.41
CA GLU A 148 -0.16 21.21 -16.74
C GLU A 148 1.06 20.43 -17.25
N ALA A 149 2.12 20.41 -16.45
CA ALA A 149 3.39 19.75 -16.75
C ALA A 149 3.43 18.31 -16.20
N GLY A 150 2.48 17.47 -16.61
CA GLY A 150 2.23 16.11 -16.09
C GLY A 150 3.48 15.32 -15.69
N LEU A 151 4.15 14.72 -16.68
CA LEU A 151 5.32 13.87 -16.43
C LEU A 151 6.57 14.66 -16.04
N ARG A 152 6.72 15.90 -16.54
CA ARG A 152 7.88 16.74 -16.27
C ARG A 152 7.93 17.17 -14.80
N ARG A 153 6.80 17.56 -14.22
CA ARG A 153 6.66 17.93 -12.80
C ARG A 153 7.18 16.84 -11.90
N VAL A 154 6.83 15.58 -12.20
CA VAL A 154 7.29 14.41 -11.44
C VAL A 154 8.81 14.27 -11.52
N GLN A 155 9.38 14.43 -12.71
CA GLN A 155 10.83 14.33 -12.93
C GLN A 155 11.58 15.42 -12.17
N GLU A 156 11.13 16.67 -12.28
CA GLU A 156 11.71 17.82 -11.60
C GLU A 156 11.63 17.66 -10.08
N PHE A 157 10.46 17.27 -9.56
CA PHE A 157 10.29 17.03 -8.12
C PHE A 157 11.25 15.95 -7.61
N ILE A 158 11.34 14.82 -8.31
CA ILE A 158 12.24 13.74 -7.90
C ILE A 158 13.68 14.20 -7.97
N ALA A 159 14.09 14.86 -9.06
CA ALA A 159 15.46 15.34 -9.27
C ALA A 159 15.93 16.29 -8.15
N ASP A 160 15.08 17.24 -7.74
CA ASP A 160 15.43 18.22 -6.70
C ASP A 160 15.57 17.59 -5.31
N HIS A 161 14.86 16.48 -5.07
CA HIS A 161 14.85 15.78 -3.79
C HIS A 161 15.62 14.44 -3.81
N GLN A 162 16.55 14.24 -4.76
CA GLN A 162 17.41 13.04 -4.76
C GLN A 162 18.45 13.06 -3.65
N SER A 163 18.99 14.25 -3.34
CA SER A 163 20.12 14.39 -2.42
C SER A 163 19.73 14.70 -0.98
N ASP A 164 18.49 15.12 -0.73
CA ASP A 164 18.04 15.56 0.60
C ASP A 164 17.50 14.41 1.47
N GLY A 165 17.37 13.22 0.89
CA GLY A 165 16.90 12.00 1.55
C GLY A 165 15.38 11.93 1.75
N LEU A 166 14.61 12.76 1.03
CA LEU A 166 13.16 12.63 0.95
C LEU A 166 12.79 11.23 0.43
N PHE A 167 13.42 10.83 -0.68
CA PHE A 167 13.38 9.48 -1.23
C PHE A 167 14.52 8.64 -0.68
N ARG A 168 14.20 7.43 -0.21
CA ARG A 168 15.19 6.49 0.33
C ARG A 168 15.90 5.77 -0.79
N GLN A 169 17.21 5.65 -0.67
CA GLN A 169 17.99 4.71 -1.47
C GLN A 169 17.48 3.28 -1.21
N ASN A 170 17.40 2.48 -2.27
CA ASN A 170 16.95 1.08 -2.23
C ASN A 170 15.50 0.84 -1.75
N ALA A 171 14.65 1.89 -1.71
CA ALA A 171 13.22 1.71 -1.49
C ALA A 171 12.47 1.54 -2.82
N TYR A 172 11.33 0.85 -2.79
CA TYR A 172 10.43 0.85 -3.95
C TYR A 172 9.75 2.21 -4.05
N LEU A 173 9.93 2.90 -5.19
CA LEU A 173 9.22 4.13 -5.48
C LEU A 173 7.97 3.85 -6.33
N PHE A 174 6.80 4.21 -5.80
CA PHE A 174 5.56 4.29 -6.55
C PHE A 174 5.21 5.74 -6.82
N ILE A 175 4.87 6.05 -8.06
CA ILE A 175 4.46 7.39 -8.48
C ILE A 175 2.99 7.30 -8.88
N VAL A 176 2.16 8.09 -8.22
CA VAL A 176 0.72 8.17 -8.46
C VAL A 176 0.39 9.58 -8.92
N LEU A 177 0.13 9.72 -10.22
CA LEU A 177 -0.35 10.95 -10.81
C LEU A 177 -1.88 10.94 -10.84
N VAL A 178 -2.50 11.92 -10.18
CA VAL A 178 -3.94 12.17 -10.25
C VAL A 178 -4.16 13.45 -11.03
N SER A 179 -4.76 13.36 -12.20
CA SER A 179 -4.99 14.49 -13.12
C SER A 179 -6.33 14.34 -13.83
N ASN A 180 -6.81 15.43 -14.43
CA ASN A 180 -7.95 15.45 -15.36
C ASN A 180 -7.67 14.73 -16.69
N GLY A 181 -6.45 14.21 -16.88
CA GLY A 181 -6.03 13.48 -18.09
C GLY A 181 -5.47 14.37 -19.19
N ARG A 182 -5.35 15.67 -18.94
CA ARG A 182 -4.75 16.63 -19.86
C ARG A 182 -3.35 17.01 -19.37
N ASP A 183 -2.41 17.01 -20.31
CA ASP A 183 -1.03 17.44 -20.11
C ASP A 183 -0.70 18.40 -21.26
N THR A 184 -0.71 19.69 -20.95
CA THR A 184 -0.56 20.75 -21.95
C THR A 184 0.86 20.87 -22.49
N GLU A 185 1.86 20.25 -21.85
CA GLU A 185 3.23 20.27 -22.35
C GLU A 185 3.48 19.27 -23.49
N VAL A 186 2.69 18.20 -23.52
CA VAL A 186 2.73 17.22 -24.61
C VAL A 186 1.72 17.56 -25.69
N GLU A 187 1.17 18.76 -25.69
CA GLU A 187 0.21 19.25 -26.69
C GLU A 187 0.93 20.10 -27.76
N SER A 188 0.46 20.00 -29.00
CA SER A 188 0.92 20.81 -30.13
C SER A 188 -0.29 21.42 -30.84
N ALA A 189 -0.23 22.73 -31.07
CA ALA A 189 -1.24 23.43 -31.85
C ALA A 189 -1.19 22.98 -33.32
N GLN A 190 -2.35 22.65 -33.85
CA GLN A 190 -2.61 22.32 -35.24
C GLN A 190 -3.75 23.21 -35.76
N ASN A 191 -3.88 23.31 -37.08
CA ASN A 191 -4.91 24.15 -37.70
C ASN A 191 -6.35 23.75 -37.31
N THR A 192 -6.56 22.51 -36.86
CA THR A 192 -7.87 21.96 -36.48
C THR A 192 -8.03 21.76 -34.96
N GLY A 193 -7.13 22.30 -34.14
CA GLY A 193 -7.17 22.18 -32.69
C GLY A 193 -5.84 21.72 -32.09
N THR A 194 -5.88 21.06 -30.95
CA THR A 194 -4.68 20.60 -30.25
C THR A 194 -4.55 19.09 -30.35
N VAL A 195 -3.36 18.60 -30.71
CA VAL A 195 -3.05 17.17 -30.76
C VAL A 195 -1.89 16.84 -29.83
N GLN A 196 -1.81 15.59 -29.37
CA GLN A 196 -0.66 15.15 -28.60
C GLN A 196 0.60 15.11 -29.47
N ASN A 197 1.64 15.80 -29.03
CA ASN A 197 3.01 15.65 -29.51
C ASN A 197 3.61 14.34 -28.96
N VAL A 198 3.45 13.27 -29.72
CA VAL A 198 3.92 11.92 -29.38
C VAL A 198 5.43 11.88 -29.12
N SER A 199 6.22 12.69 -29.82
CA SER A 199 7.68 12.76 -29.61
C SER A 199 8.02 13.29 -28.22
N VAL A 200 7.39 14.40 -27.82
CA VAL A 200 7.61 14.99 -26.48
C VAL A 200 7.09 14.04 -25.40
N PHE A 201 5.90 13.47 -25.58
CA PHE A 201 5.36 12.49 -24.63
C PHE A 201 6.30 11.29 -24.43
N ASN A 202 6.80 10.69 -25.52
CA ASN A 202 7.71 9.54 -25.43
C ASN A 202 9.04 9.91 -24.78
N ALA A 203 9.58 11.10 -25.05
CA ALA A 203 10.79 11.59 -24.39
C ALA A 203 10.59 11.74 -22.88
N ARG A 204 9.45 12.32 -22.46
CA ARG A 204 9.11 12.46 -21.02
C ARG A 204 8.91 11.11 -20.36
N LYS A 205 8.17 10.20 -20.99
CA LYS A 205 7.99 8.83 -20.51
C LYS A 205 9.34 8.11 -20.34
N ALA A 206 10.22 8.22 -21.33
CA ALA A 206 11.55 7.61 -21.27
C ALA A 206 12.38 8.16 -20.10
N GLY A 207 12.36 9.48 -19.88
CA GLY A 207 13.03 10.08 -18.73
C GLY A 207 12.51 9.55 -17.39
N LEU A 208 11.20 9.33 -17.26
CA LEU A 208 10.60 8.80 -16.02
C LEU A 208 11.03 7.35 -15.79
N LEU A 209 11.05 6.52 -16.84
CA LEU A 209 11.51 5.13 -16.74
C LEU A 209 13.00 5.04 -16.39
N ASN A 210 13.80 6.04 -16.82
CA ASN A 210 15.23 6.11 -16.52
C ASN A 210 15.53 6.62 -15.10
N LEU A 211 14.55 7.16 -14.36
CA LEU A 211 14.72 7.56 -12.96
C LEU A 211 15.22 6.42 -12.07
N LYS A 212 14.94 5.16 -12.45
CA LYS A 212 15.44 3.96 -11.77
C LYS A 212 16.96 3.97 -11.57
N THR A 213 17.72 4.58 -12.49
CA THR A 213 19.18 4.63 -12.42
C THR A 213 19.69 5.57 -11.32
N TYR A 214 18.87 6.53 -10.89
CA TYR A 214 19.26 7.59 -9.95
C TYR A 214 18.78 7.33 -8.51
N LEU A 215 17.89 6.36 -8.32
CA LEU A 215 17.31 6.00 -7.02
C LEU A 215 17.91 4.71 -6.42
N GLN A 216 18.96 4.18 -7.06
CA GLN A 216 19.81 3.08 -6.58
C GLN A 216 21.03 3.66 -5.86
#